data_AF-A0AAV6CPC0-F1
#
_entry.id   AF-A0AAV6CPC0-F1
#
_cell.length_a   1.000
_cell.length_b   1.000
_cell.length_c   1.000
_cell.angle_alpha   90.00
_cell.angle_beta   90.00
_cell.angle_gamma   90.00
#
_symmetry.space_group_name_H-M   'P 1'
#
loop_
_entity.id
_entity.type
_entity.pdbx_description
1 polymer ?
#
loop_
_entity_poly.entity_id
_entity_poly.type
_entity_poly.pdbx_seq_one_letter_code
_entity_poly.pdbx_strand_id
1 'polypeptide(L)'
;MSAHEAPGRPSRLTADVAAEVRRRFGTPCYVYDRAALEAAARQALAFPAPFGFTLRYAMKANPSRGVLQLFRDLGLHVDASSDFEVERALRAGFA
;
A
#
# COMPACT_ATOMS: atom_id res chain seq x y z
N MET A 1 -24.79 8.52 -5.50
CA MET A 1 -23.66 8.01 -4.70
C MET A 1 -22.39 8.34 -5.45
N SER A 2 -21.91 9.57 -5.35
CA SER A 2 -20.71 10.01 -6.03
C SER A 2 -19.50 9.43 -5.30
N ALA A 3 -18.67 8.70 -6.03
CA ALA A 3 -17.37 8.26 -5.56
C ALA A 3 -16.61 9.49 -5.02
N HIS A 4 -16.10 9.38 -3.81
CA HIS A 4 -15.22 10.39 -3.23
C HIS A 4 -13.88 10.30 -3.98
N GLU A 5 -13.78 10.94 -5.15
CA GLU A 5 -12.50 11.23 -5.79
C GLU A 5 -11.74 12.19 -4.88
N ALA A 6 -10.71 11.69 -4.21
CA ALA A 6 -9.75 12.53 -3.52
C ALA A 6 -9.12 13.50 -4.54
N PRO A 7 -8.99 14.80 -4.24
CA PRO A 7 -8.54 15.77 -5.21
C PRO A 7 -7.08 15.52 -5.64
N GLY A 8 -6.88 15.33 -6.95
CA GLY A 8 -5.84 16.04 -7.70
C GLY A 8 -4.40 15.53 -7.67
N ARG A 9 -4.13 14.24 -7.96
CA ARG A 9 -2.84 13.89 -8.56
C ARG A 9 -3.01 12.98 -9.77
N PRO A 10 -2.49 13.34 -10.96
CA PRO A 10 -2.50 12.43 -12.09
C PRO A 10 -1.75 11.14 -11.69
N SER A 11 -2.36 10.00 -11.96
CA SER A 11 -1.72 8.69 -11.79
C SER A 11 -0.41 8.69 -12.55
N ARG A 12 0.66 8.22 -11.91
CA ARG A 12 1.95 8.04 -12.60
C ARG A 12 1.96 6.81 -13.50
N LEU A 13 0.91 5.99 -13.45
CA LEU A 13 0.72 4.82 -14.31
C LEU A 13 0.04 5.24 -15.63
N THR A 14 0.79 5.94 -16.48
CA THR A 14 0.32 6.34 -17.82
C THR A 14 0.40 5.18 -18.82
N ALA A 15 -0.18 5.35 -20.01
CA ALA A 15 -0.09 4.37 -21.09
C ALA A 15 1.37 4.08 -21.51
N ASP A 16 2.24 5.11 -21.52
CA ASP A 16 3.66 4.96 -21.85
C ASP A 16 4.40 4.13 -20.80
N VAL A 17 4.13 4.38 -19.51
CA VAL A 17 4.67 3.58 -18.41
C VAL A 17 4.16 2.15 -18.50
N ALA A 18 2.88 1.93 -18.80
CA ALA A 18 2.33 0.59 -18.99
C ALA A 18 3.00 -0.15 -20.17
N ALA A 19 3.29 0.55 -21.27
CA ALA A 19 4.01 -0.01 -22.40
C ALA A 19 5.47 -0.37 -22.06
N GLU A 20 6.15 0.44 -21.23
CA GLU A 20 7.49 0.13 -20.71
C GLU A 20 7.48 -1.11 -19.82
N VAL A 21 6.55 -1.18 -18.86
CA VAL A 21 6.39 -2.34 -17.98
C VAL A 21 6.12 -3.60 -18.80
N ARG A 22 5.22 -3.54 -19.79
CA ARG A 22 4.96 -4.67 -20.69
C ARG A 22 6.23 -5.15 -21.39
N ARG A 23 7.04 -4.24 -21.93
CA ARG A 23 8.30 -4.60 -22.60
C ARG A 23 9.30 -5.25 -21.64
N ARG A 24 9.37 -4.78 -20.40
CA ARG A 24 10.36 -5.23 -19.42
C ARG A 24 9.97 -6.50 -18.66
N PHE A 25 8.69 -6.66 -18.34
CA PHE A 25 8.19 -7.71 -17.44
C PHE A 25 7.16 -8.64 -18.08
N GLY A 26 6.69 -8.34 -19.30
CA GLY A 26 5.65 -9.11 -19.98
C GLY A 26 4.25 -8.89 -19.41
N THR A 27 3.30 -9.71 -19.87
CA THR A 27 1.89 -9.66 -19.46
C THR A 27 1.33 -11.07 -19.25
N PRO A 28 0.41 -11.27 -18.27
CA PRO A 28 -0.14 -10.26 -17.37
C PRO A 28 0.81 -9.90 -16.22
N CYS A 29 0.79 -8.64 -15.78
CA CYS A 29 1.51 -8.20 -14.60
C CYS A 29 0.68 -7.18 -13.79
N TYR A 30 0.92 -7.14 -12.48
CA TYR A 30 0.35 -6.11 -11.59
C TYR A 30 1.38 -5.00 -11.39
N VAL A 31 0.92 -3.74 -11.42
CA VAL A 31 1.73 -2.56 -11.19
C VAL A 31 1.06 -1.71 -10.12
N TYR A 32 1.85 -1.25 -9.13
CA TYR A 32 1.36 -0.45 -8.03
C TYR A 32 2.05 0.93 -8.03
N ASP A 33 1.27 2.01 -7.91
CA ASP A 33 1.81 3.37 -7.75
C ASP A 33 2.24 3.58 -6.28
N ARG A 34 3.55 3.51 -6.03
CA ARG A 34 4.14 3.74 -4.71
C ARG A 34 3.69 5.06 -4.10
N ALA A 35 3.65 6.13 -4.89
CA ALA A 35 3.35 7.45 -4.39
C ALA A 35 1.85 7.65 -4.13
N ALA A 36 0.97 6.82 -4.72
CA ALA A 36 -0.44 6.73 -4.33
C ALA A 36 -0.60 5.98 -3.00
N LEU A 37 0.11 4.85 -2.83
CA LEU A 37 0.12 4.09 -1.57
C LEU A 37 0.62 4.95 -0.40
N GLU A 38 1.70 5.70 -0.59
CA GLU A 38 2.20 6.62 0.43
C GLU A 38 1.20 7.73 0.78
N ALA A 39 0.52 8.30 -0.20
CA ALA A 39 -0.46 9.36 0.03
C ALA A 39 -1.63 8.84 0.86
N ALA A 40 -2.16 7.66 0.53
CA ALA A 40 -3.22 7.00 1.28
C ALA A 40 -2.79 6.69 2.72
N ALA A 41 -1.57 6.15 2.90
CA ALA A 41 -1.02 5.87 4.23
C ALA A 41 -0.87 7.14 5.07
N ARG A 42 -0.30 8.22 4.51
CA ARG A 42 -0.15 9.51 5.20
C ARG A 42 -1.52 10.13 5.56
N GLN A 43 -2.48 10.06 4.66
CA GLN A 43 -3.84 10.54 4.92
C GLN A 43 -4.49 9.77 6.08
N ALA A 44 -4.33 8.44 6.12
CA ALA A 44 -4.87 7.62 7.19
C ALA A 44 -4.17 7.87 8.53
N LEU A 45 -2.84 8.04 8.53
CA LEU A 45 -2.07 8.41 9.73
C LEU A 45 -2.44 9.79 10.28
N ALA A 46 -2.85 10.71 9.42
CA ALA A 46 -3.28 12.07 9.80
C ALA A 46 -4.70 12.11 10.40
N PHE A 47 -5.38 10.96 10.54
CA PHE A 47 -6.71 10.91 11.13
C PHE A 47 -6.71 11.46 12.57
N PRO A 48 -7.56 12.45 12.90
CA PRO A 48 -7.62 13.01 14.25
C PRO A 48 -8.01 11.95 15.28
N ALA A 49 -7.12 11.69 16.23
CA ALA A 49 -7.33 10.70 17.28
C ALA A 49 -6.96 11.29 18.66
N PRO A 50 -7.89 12.01 19.32
CA PRO A 50 -7.63 12.68 20.60
C PRO A 50 -7.23 11.72 21.73
N PHE A 51 -7.55 10.42 21.59
CA PHE A 51 -7.20 9.37 22.55
C PHE A 51 -6.13 8.41 22.02
N GLY A 52 -5.49 8.76 20.90
CA GLY A 52 -4.56 7.89 20.19
C GLY A 52 -5.25 6.75 19.43
N PHE A 53 -4.54 6.20 18.45
CA PHE A 53 -4.91 4.98 17.74
C PHE A 53 -3.66 4.36 17.12
N THR A 54 -3.71 3.06 16.84
CA THR A 54 -2.68 2.36 16.07
C THR A 54 -3.25 1.97 14.72
N LEU A 55 -2.80 2.63 13.66
CA LEU A 55 -3.21 2.28 12.30
C LEU A 55 -2.57 0.94 11.91
N ARG A 56 -3.41 -0.05 11.56
CA ARG A 56 -2.99 -1.37 11.08
C ARG A 56 -3.45 -1.60 9.65
N TYR A 57 -2.52 -1.91 8.76
CA TYR A 57 -2.84 -2.30 7.39
C TYR A 57 -3.33 -3.75 7.35
N ALA A 58 -4.54 -3.98 6.83
CA ALA A 58 -5.07 -5.32 6.60
C ALA A 58 -4.33 -5.99 5.42
N MET A 59 -3.29 -6.76 5.72
CA MET A 59 -2.34 -7.22 4.68
C MET A 59 -2.93 -8.18 3.65
N LYS A 60 -4.05 -8.85 3.97
CA LYS A 60 -4.82 -9.66 3.04
C LYS A 60 -5.23 -8.90 1.76
N ALA A 61 -5.32 -7.57 1.81
CA ALA A 61 -5.61 -6.75 0.64
C ALA A 61 -4.49 -6.79 -0.41
N ASN A 62 -3.22 -6.77 0.03
CA ASN A 62 -2.05 -6.94 -0.83
C ASN A 62 -0.82 -7.31 0.03
N PRO A 63 -0.45 -8.60 0.11
CA PRO A 63 0.65 -9.06 0.94
C PRO A 63 2.02 -8.97 0.24
N SER A 64 2.16 -8.17 -0.83
CA SER A 64 3.45 -8.02 -1.51
C SER A 64 4.50 -7.42 -0.57
N ARG A 65 5.71 -8.00 -0.55
CA ARG A 65 6.78 -7.58 0.37
C ARG A 65 7.09 -6.09 0.27
N GLY A 66 7.11 -5.54 -0.95
CA GLY A 66 7.38 -4.12 -1.18
C GLY A 66 6.32 -3.19 -0.58
N VAL A 67 5.03 -3.57 -0.64
CA VAL A 67 3.94 -2.79 -0.01
C VAL A 67 4.03 -2.88 1.51
N LEU A 68 4.30 -4.07 2.05
CA LEU A 68 4.47 -4.28 3.49
C LEU A 68 5.64 -3.46 4.05
N GLN A 69 6.80 -3.51 3.39
CA GLN A 69 7.97 -2.71 3.78
C GLN A 69 7.69 -1.21 3.68
N LEU A 70 7.03 -0.76 2.62
CA LEU A 70 6.64 0.64 2.46
C LEU A 70 5.79 1.13 3.64
N PHE A 71 4.76 0.38 4.01
CA PHE A 71 3.85 0.78 5.09
C PHE A 71 4.50 0.71 6.46
N ARG A 72 5.34 -0.30 6.71
CA ARG A 72 6.21 -0.33 7.89
C ARG A 72 7.07 0.93 8.00
N ASP A 73 7.76 1.29 6.90
CA ASP A 73 8.68 2.44 6.88
C ASP A 73 7.95 3.78 7.07
N LEU A 74 6.65 3.84 6.73
CA LEU A 74 5.78 4.98 7.01
C LEU A 74 5.20 4.98 8.43
N GLY A 75 5.44 3.95 9.24
CA GLY A 75 4.98 3.84 10.62
C GLY A 75 3.61 3.17 10.79
N LEU A 76 3.08 2.50 9.77
CA LEU A 76 1.89 1.67 9.94
C LEU A 76 2.27 0.37 10.65
N HIS A 77 1.33 -0.18 11.40
CA HIS A 77 1.35 -1.56 11.85
C HIS A 77 0.63 -2.45 10.82
N VAL A 78 0.55 -3.74 11.11
CA VAL A 78 -0.14 -4.71 10.27
C VAL A 78 -1.25 -5.42 11.05
N ASP A 79 -2.31 -5.77 10.33
CA ASP A 79 -3.36 -6.69 10.74
C ASP A 79 -3.23 -7.96 9.89
N ALA A 80 -3.10 -9.11 10.56
CA ALA A 80 -2.86 -10.42 9.97
C ALA A 80 -3.91 -11.41 10.52
N SER A 81 -4.44 -12.27 9.66
CA SER A 81 -5.53 -13.20 9.96
C SER A 81 -5.12 -14.68 9.90
N SER A 82 -3.83 -14.99 9.69
CA SER A 82 -3.29 -16.35 9.69
C SER A 82 -1.81 -16.38 10.10
N ASP A 83 -1.33 -17.54 10.54
CA ASP A 83 0.09 -17.73 10.90
C ASP A 83 1.04 -17.45 9.73
N PHE A 84 0.64 -17.79 8.50
CA PHE A 84 1.42 -17.48 7.29
C PHE A 84 1.49 -15.99 6.98
N GLU A 85 0.45 -15.22 7.33
CA GLU A 85 0.47 -13.76 7.23
C GLU A 85 1.37 -13.15 8.30
N VAL A 86 1.33 -13.67 9.54
CA VAL A 86 2.26 -13.27 10.61
C VAL A 86 3.70 -13.54 10.19
N GLU A 87 4.02 -14.73 9.70
CA GLU A 87 5.37 -15.07 9.23
C GLU A 87 5.83 -14.10 8.12
N ARG A 88 4.94 -13.79 7.18
CA ARG A 88 5.25 -12.83 6.11
C ARG A 88 5.48 -11.42 6.65
N ALA A 89 4.70 -10.96 7.62
CA ALA A 89 4.89 -9.68 8.27
C ALA A 89 6.24 -9.60 9.01
N LEU A 90 6.60 -10.66 9.75
CA LEU A 90 7.89 -10.77 10.43
C LEU A 90 9.05 -10.72 9.41
N ARG A 91 8.95 -11.45 8.29
CA ARG A 91 9.95 -11.40 7.19
C ARG A 91 10.00 -10.03 6.49
N ALA A 92 8.93 -9.25 6.56
CA ALA A 92 8.89 -7.86 6.10
C ALA A 92 9.40 -6.87 7.18
N GLY A 93 9.74 -7.34 8.38
CA GLY A 93 10.36 -6.57 9.47
C GLY A 93 9.38 -5.84 10.37
N PHE A 94 8.12 -6.28 10.44
CA PHE A 94 7.20 -5.84 11.51
C PHE A 94 7.54 -6.56 12.82
N ALA A 95 7.27 -5.90 13.95
CA ALA A 95 7.45 -6.41 15.30
C ALA A 95 6.23 -6.06 16.18
#